data_AF-A0A7S4U792-F1
#
_entry.id   AF-A0A7S4U792-F1
#
_cell.length_a   1.000
_cell.length_b   1.000
_cell.length_c   1.000
_cell.angle_alpha   90.00
_cell.angle_beta   90.00
_cell.angle_gamma   90.00
#
_symmetry.space_group_name_H-M   'P 1'
#
loop_
_entity.id
_entity.type
_entity.pdbx_description
1 polymer ?
#
loop_
_entity_poly.entity_id
_entity_poly.type
_entity_poly.pdbx_seq_one_letter_code
_entity_poly.pdbx_strand_id
1 'polypeptide(L)'
;SYHHHHHCFSGTVNLSSARTNLENLFLGVNRLEGTLDMKELPPNLKDLGAEENKFHGSFDLRKLPKKIKEIQLQENNLTGEVFLEDLPKSLGEISFFQNNFSGTVDLTRLPESMRNLLIPK
;
A
#
# COMPACT_ATOMS: atom_id res chain seq x y z
N SER A 1 25.69 -9.54 -22.77
CA SER A 1 24.37 -9.08 -23.24
C SER A 1 23.30 -9.57 -22.29
N TYR A 2 23.14 -8.89 -21.16
CA TYR A 2 22.15 -9.27 -20.14
C TYR A 2 20.79 -8.68 -20.50
N HIS A 3 19.76 -9.53 -20.44
CA HIS A 3 18.41 -9.25 -20.88
C HIS A 3 17.79 -8.07 -20.12
N HIS A 4 17.39 -7.03 -20.85
CA HIS A 4 16.46 -6.01 -20.38
C HIS A 4 15.09 -6.68 -20.19
N HIS A 5 14.77 -7.10 -18.97
CA HIS A 5 13.38 -7.37 -18.62
C HIS A 5 12.65 -6.01 -18.60
N HIS A 6 11.78 -5.81 -19.59
CA HIS A 6 10.87 -4.68 -19.65
C HIS A 6 9.81 -4.82 -18.53
N HIS A 7 10.07 -4.28 -17.35
CA HIS A 7 9.05 -4.04 -16.32
C HIS A 7 8.23 -2.79 -16.72
N CYS A 8 7.44 -2.93 -17.79
CA CYS A 8 6.79 -1.83 -18.50
C CYS A 8 5.26 -1.87 -18.41
N PHE A 9 4.67 -2.62 -17.47
CA PHE A 9 3.22 -2.59 -17.29
C PHE A 9 2.80 -1.15 -16.93
N SER A 10 1.84 -0.63 -17.67
CA SER A 10 1.35 0.75 -17.56
C SER A 10 -0.17 0.76 -17.70
N GLY A 11 -0.78 1.89 -17.33
CA GLY A 11 -2.23 2.01 -17.20
C GLY A 11 -2.71 1.72 -15.78
N THR A 12 -4.02 1.55 -15.63
CA THR A 12 -4.67 1.49 -14.32
C THR A 12 -4.96 0.07 -13.85
N VAL A 13 -4.96 -0.13 -12.54
CA VAL A 13 -5.38 -1.38 -11.91
C VAL A 13 -6.83 -1.26 -11.46
N ASN A 14 -7.69 -2.18 -11.89
CA ASN A 14 -9.05 -2.30 -11.39
C ASN A 14 -9.15 -3.51 -10.43
N LEU A 15 -9.41 -3.24 -9.15
CA LEU A 15 -9.56 -4.26 -8.12
C LEU A 15 -11.03 -4.64 -7.83
N SER A 16 -12.00 -4.03 -8.51
CA SER A 16 -13.43 -4.22 -8.24
C SER A 16 -13.94 -5.66 -8.47
N SER A 17 -13.18 -6.47 -9.21
CA SER A 17 -13.45 -7.89 -9.43
C SER A 17 -12.37 -8.78 -8.83
N ALA A 18 -11.50 -8.25 -7.98
CA ALA A 18 -10.46 -9.03 -7.33
C ALA A 18 -11.11 -10.13 -6.49
N ARG A 19 -10.61 -11.36 -6.64
CA ARG A 19 -11.25 -12.53 -6.02
C ARG A 19 -11.22 -12.39 -4.50
N THR A 20 -12.33 -12.73 -3.85
CA THR A 20 -12.47 -12.71 -2.38
C THR A 20 -11.42 -13.55 -1.65
N ASN A 21 -10.75 -14.49 -2.34
CA ASN A 21 -9.72 -15.35 -1.78
C ASN A 21 -8.28 -14.86 -2.05
N LEU A 22 -8.09 -13.69 -2.68
CA LEU A 22 -6.75 -13.18 -2.91
C LEU A 22 -6.14 -12.75 -1.57
N GLU A 23 -5.00 -13.36 -1.23
CA GLU A 23 -4.26 -13.05 0.00
C GLU A 23 -3.05 -12.17 -0.26
N ASN A 24 -2.42 -12.27 -1.44
CA ASN A 24 -1.20 -11.54 -1.75
C ASN A 24 -1.35 -10.83 -3.10
N LEU A 25 -1.02 -9.54 -3.15
CA LEU A 25 -1.07 -8.72 -4.35
C LEU A 25 0.25 -7.96 -4.49
N PHE A 26 1.03 -8.28 -5.53
CA PHE A 26 2.31 -7.63 -5.82
C PHE A 26 2.26 -7.01 -7.23
N LEU A 27 2.39 -5.69 -7.27
CA LEU A 27 2.33 -4.82 -8.45
C LEU A 27 3.59 -3.96 -8.59
N GLY A 28 4.57 -4.16 -7.70
CA GLY A 28 5.75 -3.32 -7.57
C GLY A 28 6.63 -3.26 -8.81
N VAL A 29 7.44 -2.19 -8.90
CA VAL A 29 8.43 -1.99 -9.95
C VAL A 29 7.77 -2.02 -11.35
N ASN A 30 6.85 -1.08 -11.58
CA ASN A 30 6.13 -0.93 -12.83
C ASN A 30 5.88 0.55 -13.17
N ARG A 31 5.04 0.83 -14.18
CA ARG A 31 4.60 2.17 -14.57
C ARG A 31 3.09 2.30 -14.44
N LEU A 32 2.48 1.55 -13.53
CA LEU A 32 1.05 1.58 -13.26
C LEU A 32 0.68 2.92 -12.65
N GLU A 33 -0.48 3.43 -13.03
CA GLU A 33 -0.98 4.74 -12.61
C GLU A 33 -2.45 4.66 -12.21
N GLY A 34 -3.04 5.78 -11.83
CA GLY A 34 -4.40 5.84 -11.30
C GLY A 34 -4.44 5.65 -9.79
N THR A 35 -5.64 5.39 -9.27
CA THR A 35 -5.93 5.33 -7.83
C THR A 35 -6.04 3.90 -7.33
N LEU A 36 -5.56 3.64 -6.11
CA LEU A 36 -5.83 2.42 -5.37
C LEU A 36 -7.02 2.66 -4.43
N ASP A 37 -8.22 2.18 -4.78
CA ASP A 37 -9.37 2.26 -3.87
C ASP A 37 -9.29 1.14 -2.82
N MET A 38 -9.11 1.54 -1.56
CA MET A 38 -8.97 0.61 -0.45
C MET A 38 -10.25 -0.18 -0.16
N LYS A 39 -11.42 0.35 -0.54
CA LYS A 39 -12.69 -0.37 -0.38
C LYS A 39 -12.78 -1.59 -1.29
N GLU A 40 -12.03 -1.56 -2.39
CA GLU A 40 -11.96 -2.63 -3.38
C GLU A 40 -10.80 -3.60 -3.10
N LEU A 41 -10.01 -3.39 -2.03
CA LEU A 41 -9.00 -4.36 -1.64
C LEU A 41 -9.67 -5.66 -1.19
N PRO A 42 -9.17 -6.84 -1.61
CA PRO A 42 -9.69 -8.12 -1.17
C PRO A 42 -9.77 -8.21 0.36
N PRO A 43 -10.89 -8.66 0.93
CA PRO A 43 -11.06 -8.69 2.38
C PRO A 43 -10.10 -9.68 3.08
N ASN A 44 -9.54 -10.63 2.32
CA ASN A 44 -8.57 -11.61 2.79
C ASN A 44 -7.12 -11.24 2.50
N LEU A 45 -6.85 -10.05 1.96
CA LEU A 45 -5.51 -9.59 1.66
C LEU A 45 -4.67 -9.52 2.94
N LYS A 46 -3.48 -10.10 2.87
CA LYS A 46 -2.43 -10.14 3.89
C LYS A 46 -1.26 -9.27 3.47
N ASP A 47 -0.85 -9.39 2.21
CA ASP A 47 0.35 -8.71 1.71
C ASP A 47 0.00 -7.87 0.47
N LEU A 48 0.36 -6.58 0.51
CA LEU A 48 0.18 -5.63 -0.59
C LEU A 48 1.52 -4.97 -0.94
N GLY A 49 2.06 -5.27 -2.11
CA GLY A 49 3.17 -4.53 -2.72
C GLY A 49 2.71 -3.79 -3.96
N ALA A 50 2.92 -2.48 -3.99
CA ALA A 50 2.66 -1.62 -5.15
C ALA A 50 3.70 -0.49 -5.25
N GLU A 51 4.87 -0.70 -4.66
CA GLU A 51 6.01 0.20 -4.66
C GLU A 51 6.54 0.50 -6.07
N GLU A 52 7.28 1.60 -6.22
CA GLU A 52 7.94 1.97 -7.47
C GLU A 52 6.95 1.99 -8.67
N ASN A 53 5.91 2.80 -8.54
CA ASN A 53 4.87 2.99 -9.56
C ASN A 53 4.49 4.49 -9.65
N LYS A 54 3.38 4.80 -10.33
CA LYS A 54 2.83 6.16 -10.46
C LYS A 54 1.43 6.27 -9.86
N PHE A 55 1.08 5.42 -8.90
CA PHE A 55 -0.22 5.48 -8.24
C PHE A 55 -0.37 6.83 -7.53
N HIS A 56 -1.58 7.39 -7.58
CA HIS A 56 -1.91 8.68 -6.99
C HIS A 56 -3.28 8.65 -6.32
N GLY A 57 -3.71 9.77 -5.75
CA GLY A 57 -4.96 9.87 -5.00
C GLY A 57 -4.78 9.57 -3.51
N SER A 58 -5.87 9.63 -2.76
CA SER A 58 -5.83 9.52 -1.30
C SER A 58 -5.80 8.07 -0.85
N PHE A 59 -4.81 7.70 -0.03
CA PHE A 59 -4.72 6.43 0.66
C PHE A 59 -4.96 6.64 2.17
N ASP A 60 -6.00 6.02 2.70
CA ASP A 60 -6.52 6.14 4.07
C ASP A 60 -6.31 4.82 4.82
N LEU A 61 -5.24 4.76 5.62
CA LEU A 61 -4.81 3.54 6.33
C LEU A 61 -5.90 2.91 7.23
N ARG A 62 -6.92 3.67 7.63
CA ARG A 62 -8.04 3.17 8.46
C ARG A 62 -8.99 2.24 7.69
N LYS A 63 -8.92 2.26 6.35
CA LYS A 63 -9.76 1.43 5.47
C LYS A 63 -9.10 0.10 5.07
N LEU A 64 -7.96 -0.23 5.66
CA LEU A 64 -7.24 -1.45 5.33
C LEU A 64 -8.01 -2.71 5.72
N PRO A 65 -7.88 -3.81 4.94
CA PRO A 65 -8.42 -5.11 5.33
C PRO A 65 -7.87 -5.56 6.69
N LYS A 66 -8.74 -6.13 7.53
CA LYS A 66 -8.39 -6.54 8.90
C LYS A 66 -7.28 -7.59 9.00
N LYS A 67 -7.01 -8.32 7.91
CA LYS A 67 -6.02 -9.40 7.85
C LYS A 67 -4.66 -8.95 7.30
N ILE A 68 -4.55 -7.69 6.86
CA ILE A 68 -3.32 -7.17 6.28
C ILE A 68 -2.18 -7.22 7.31
N LYS A 69 -0.99 -7.58 6.85
CA LYS A 69 0.23 -7.74 7.63
C LYS A 69 1.34 -6.86 7.11
N GLU A 70 1.45 -6.75 5.79
CA GLU A 70 2.55 -6.07 5.14
C GLU A 70 2.04 -5.18 4.01
N ILE A 71 2.51 -3.94 3.99
CA ILE A 71 2.17 -2.94 2.97
C ILE A 71 3.44 -2.24 2.50
N GLN A 72 3.70 -2.31 1.19
CA GLN A 72 4.77 -1.60 0.51
C GLN A 72 4.18 -0.71 -0.59
N LEU A 73 4.21 0.60 -0.35
CA LEU A 73 3.65 1.64 -1.22
C LEU A 73 4.66 2.74 -1.52
N GLN A 74 5.91 2.61 -1.08
CA GLN A 74 6.95 3.61 -1.29
C GLN A 74 7.15 3.92 -2.79
N GLU A 75 7.70 5.10 -3.07
CA GLU A 75 8.04 5.52 -4.44
C GLU A 75 6.81 5.55 -5.36
N ASN A 76 5.80 6.29 -4.93
CA ASN A 76 4.58 6.57 -5.69
C ASN A 76 4.19 8.05 -5.53
N ASN A 77 3.05 8.45 -6.09
CA ASN A 77 2.48 9.80 -5.97
C ASN A 77 1.24 9.81 -5.04
N LEU A 78 1.13 8.86 -4.11
CA LEU A 78 -0.02 8.76 -3.21
C LEU A 78 -0.06 9.94 -2.25
N THR A 79 -1.26 10.34 -1.90
CA THR A 79 -1.57 11.43 -0.97
C THR A 79 -2.47 10.89 0.15
N GLY A 80 -2.79 11.73 1.11
CA GLY A 80 -3.68 11.38 2.22
C GLY A 80 -3.07 11.79 3.55
N GLU A 81 -3.90 11.74 4.58
CA GLU A 81 -3.45 11.96 5.96
C GLU A 81 -3.06 10.64 6.59
N VAL A 82 -1.88 10.59 7.19
CA VAL A 82 -1.38 9.42 7.91
C VAL A 82 -2.03 9.43 9.29
N PHE A 83 -3.07 8.63 9.43
CA PHE A 83 -3.64 8.28 10.73
C PHE A 83 -3.20 6.86 11.09
N LEU A 84 -2.37 6.74 12.13
CA LEU A 84 -1.97 5.44 12.68
C LEU A 84 -2.91 4.97 13.79
N GLU A 85 -3.94 5.76 14.09
CA GLU A 85 -5.06 5.38 14.93
C GLU A 85 -5.88 4.31 14.19
N ASP A 86 -6.16 3.19 14.85
CA ASP A 86 -6.97 2.08 14.33
C ASP A 86 -6.36 1.26 13.17
N LEU A 87 -5.03 1.14 13.12
CA LEU A 87 -4.40 0.17 12.22
C LEU A 87 -4.84 -1.28 12.55
N PRO A 88 -4.94 -2.16 11.54
CA PRO A 88 -5.22 -3.57 11.76
C PRO A 88 -4.22 -4.20 12.75
N LYS A 89 -4.73 -4.94 13.74
CA LYS A 89 -3.90 -5.59 14.77
C LYS A 89 -2.88 -6.61 14.24
N SER A 90 -3.03 -7.03 12.98
CA SER A 90 -2.11 -7.94 12.30
C SER A 90 -0.99 -7.21 11.54
N LEU A 91 -1.11 -5.88 11.35
CA LEU A 91 -0.17 -5.11 10.54
C LEU A 91 1.18 -5.07 11.28
N GLY A 92 2.19 -5.66 10.65
CA GLY A 92 3.55 -5.72 11.17
C GLY A 92 4.50 -4.79 10.44
N GLU A 93 4.25 -4.56 9.15
CA GLU A 93 5.15 -3.75 8.33
C GLU A 93 4.37 -2.81 7.43
N ILE A 94 4.80 -1.55 7.41
CA ILE A 94 4.25 -0.57 6.50
C ILE A 94 5.34 0.39 6.02
N SER A 95 5.40 0.57 4.71
CA SER A 95 6.33 1.46 4.03
C SER A 95 5.59 2.31 3.00
N PHE A 96 5.66 3.63 3.16
CA PHE A 96 5.08 4.60 2.24
C PHE A 96 5.93 5.86 2.10
N PHE A 97 7.22 5.80 2.42
CA PHE A 97 8.16 6.88 2.15
C PHE A 97 8.20 7.23 0.64
N GLN A 98 8.71 8.42 0.30
CA GLN A 98 8.72 8.89 -1.10
C GLN A 98 7.32 8.84 -1.75
N ASN A 99 6.35 9.38 -1.02
CA ASN A 99 5.00 9.72 -1.48
C ASN A 99 4.67 11.14 -1.00
N ASN A 100 3.47 11.60 -1.30
CA ASN A 100 2.95 12.92 -0.93
C ASN A 100 1.95 12.84 0.24
N PHE A 101 2.19 11.94 1.19
CA PHE A 101 1.39 11.86 2.41
C PHE A 101 1.63 13.08 3.31
N SER A 102 0.60 13.44 4.08
CA SER A 102 0.60 14.57 5.00
C SER A 102 -0.01 14.15 6.35
N GLY A 103 -0.13 15.08 7.28
CA GLY A 103 -0.69 14.82 8.61
C GLY A 103 0.38 14.53 9.66
N THR A 104 -0.08 14.19 10.86
CA THR A 104 0.78 13.96 12.02
C THR A 104 0.83 12.48 12.38
N VAL A 105 2.04 12.02 12.68
CA VAL A 105 2.27 10.64 13.06
C VAL A 105 2.18 10.50 14.58
N ASP A 106 1.10 9.88 15.06
CA ASP A 106 1.00 9.43 16.45
C ASP A 106 1.44 7.96 16.58
N LEU A 107 2.58 7.75 17.22
CA LEU A 107 3.16 6.43 17.43
C LEU A 107 2.59 5.70 18.66
N THR A 108 1.76 6.36 19.48
CA THR A 108 1.24 5.77 20.73
C THR A 108 0.17 4.69 20.50
N ARG A 109 -0.36 4.60 19.28
CA ARG A 109 -1.47 3.70 18.90
C ARG A 109 -1.07 2.59 17.93
N LEU A 110 0.23 2.35 17.76
CA LEU A 110 0.71 1.27 16.91
C LEU A 110 0.25 -0.10 17.43
N PRO A 111 -0.13 -1.04 16.53
CA PRO A 111 -0.46 -2.40 16.93
C PRO A 111 0.79 -3.12 17.46
N GLU A 112 0.63 -4.03 18.42
CA GLU A 112 1.74 -4.79 19.02
C GLU A 112 2.53 -5.62 18.00
N SER A 113 1.92 -5.96 16.86
CA SER A 113 2.58 -6.65 15.76
C SER A 113 3.57 -5.78 14.99
N MET A 114 3.51 -4.45 15.14
CA MET A 114 4.30 -3.50 14.36
C MET A 114 5.80 -3.68 14.63
N ARG A 115 6.54 -3.95 13.57
CA ARG A 115 7.99 -4.17 13.56
C ARG A 115 8.71 -3.09 12.77
N ASN A 116 8.14 -2.72 11.62
CA ASN A 116 8.75 -1.80 10.67
C ASN A 116 7.74 -0.74 10.23
N LEU A 117 8.10 0.53 10.42
CA LEU A 117 7.31 1.69 10.02
C LEU A 117 8.23 2.68 9.29
N LEU A 118 8.07 2.77 7.97
CA LEU A 118 8.85 3.66 7.10
C LEU A 118 7.93 4.73 6.51
N ILE A 119 8.00 5.93 7.08
CA ILE A 119 7.18 7.10 6.72
C ILE A 119 8.00 8.14 5.96
N PRO A 120 7.36 9.06 5.18
CA PRO A 120 8.02 10.23 4.62
C PRO A 120 8.74 11.05 5.70
N LYS A 121 9.81 11.72 5.30
CA LYS A 121 10.50 12.71 6.15
C LYS A 121 9.64 13.94 6.40
#